data_AF-A0A919J559-F1
#
_entry.id   AF-A0A919J559-F1
#
_cell.length_a   1.000
_cell.length_b   1.000
_cell.length_c   1.000
_cell.angle_alpha   90.00
_cell.angle_beta   90.00
_cell.angle_gamma   90.00
#
_symmetry.space_group_name_H-M   'P 1'
#
loop_
_entity.id
_entity.type
_entity.pdbx_description
1 polymer ?
#
loop_
_entity_poly.entity_id
_entity_poly.type
_entity_poly.pdbx_seq_one_letter_code
_entity_poly.pdbx_strand_id
1 'polypeptide(L)'
;MLDPAPSVVHGPADLLTTIPYVLGHHPHDSIVVVFVTGDGRLTCGLSVDRQAPDEFIIDQSSTAAARADANRAFIVGYGPLSDRNRLIGLADSLHMAVTVKACLLVDDGRYFCLNGGCPCTPEHGAVLDPAGSVIAAEMTLSGRVALPSREHFDSFIEPDPDAQARTSAALNSVMELLPDPVAVVHTSLDIASAGDRLSDEQVAYLAVALQDNNGRSAAWVATTGETWQHNLWLDLVRRVPEHCVAAPANLVAWNAWRRSEPALAWAALSKAVHALPDNTMSHLIGAVLTAGINPATLPWPLPEGTDLEVLFR
;
A
#
# COMPACT_ATOMS: atom_id res chain seq x y z
N MET A 1 29.41 1.13 -8.55
CA MET A 1 28.39 0.26 -7.95
C MET A 1 27.42 -0.02 -9.08
N LEU A 2 27.46 -1.22 -9.66
CA LEU A 2 26.53 -1.59 -10.74
C LEU A 2 25.16 -1.72 -10.07
N ASP A 3 24.21 -0.84 -10.40
CA ASP A 3 22.80 -1.16 -10.17
C ASP A 3 22.53 -2.45 -10.94
N PRO A 4 22.17 -3.56 -10.27
CA PRO A 4 21.75 -4.73 -11.01
C PRO A 4 20.55 -4.32 -11.87
N ALA A 5 20.62 -4.61 -13.17
CA ALA A 5 19.48 -4.43 -14.05
C ALA A 5 18.28 -5.14 -13.41
N PRO A 6 17.07 -4.54 -13.43
CA PRO A 6 15.92 -5.17 -12.79
C PRO A 6 15.75 -6.59 -13.34
N SER A 7 15.60 -7.57 -12.44
CA SER A 7 15.29 -8.96 -12.78
C SER A 7 14.20 -9.00 -13.85
N VAL A 8 14.57 -9.49 -15.03
CA VAL A 8 13.65 -9.63 -16.15
C VAL A 8 12.77 -10.85 -15.88
N VAL A 9 11.45 -10.68 -15.96
CA VAL A 9 10.49 -11.77 -15.80
C VAL A 9 10.48 -12.60 -17.08
N HIS A 10 11.02 -13.83 -17.03
CA HIS A 10 11.17 -14.70 -18.20
C HIS A 10 10.04 -15.73 -18.34
N GLY A 11 9.17 -15.89 -17.34
CA GLY A 11 8.05 -16.84 -17.40
C GLY A 11 7.08 -16.76 -16.23
N PRO A 12 6.13 -17.71 -16.14
CA PRO A 12 5.12 -17.74 -15.09
C PRO A 12 5.68 -17.84 -13.67
N ALA A 13 6.72 -18.66 -13.45
CA ALA A 13 7.33 -18.80 -12.13
C ALA A 13 7.96 -17.48 -11.64
N ASP A 14 8.66 -16.78 -12.54
CA ASP A 14 9.24 -15.46 -12.26
C ASP A 14 8.16 -14.42 -11.94
N LEU A 15 7.06 -14.42 -12.72
CA LEU A 15 5.92 -13.55 -12.49
C LEU A 15 5.31 -13.79 -11.10
N LEU A 16 5.01 -15.06 -10.79
CA LEU A 16 4.42 -15.46 -9.52
C LEU A 16 5.34 -15.17 -8.33
N THR A 17 6.66 -15.26 -8.53
CA THR A 17 7.65 -14.87 -7.51
C THR A 17 7.72 -13.36 -7.33
N THR A 18 7.47 -12.59 -8.38
CA THR A 18 7.52 -11.12 -8.35
C THR A 18 6.28 -10.50 -7.69
N ILE A 19 5.09 -11.09 -7.92
CA ILE A 19 3.81 -10.55 -7.45
C ILE A 19 3.81 -10.19 -5.94
N PRO A 20 4.27 -11.06 -5.02
CA PRO A 20 4.30 -10.71 -3.59
C PRO A 20 5.05 -9.41 -3.27
N TYR A 21 6.13 -9.11 -4.00
CA TYR A 21 6.90 -7.89 -3.81
C TYR A 21 6.25 -6.66 -4.43
N VAL A 22 5.41 -6.85 -5.46
CA VAL A 22 4.56 -5.78 -6.00
C VAL A 22 3.41 -5.45 -5.04
N LEU A 23 2.87 -6.48 -4.36
CA LEU A 23 1.78 -6.34 -3.38
C LEU A 23 2.26 -5.91 -1.99
N GLY A 24 3.53 -6.16 -1.67
CA GLY A 24 4.09 -6.04 -0.31
C GLY A 24 3.73 -7.20 0.63
N HIS A 25 2.97 -8.20 0.16
CA HIS A 25 2.64 -9.40 0.94
C HIS A 25 2.45 -10.62 0.02
N HIS A 26 2.54 -11.81 0.61
CA HIS A 26 2.17 -13.04 -0.06
C HIS A 26 0.64 -13.15 -0.17
N PRO A 27 0.09 -13.12 -1.40
CA PRO A 27 -1.35 -13.26 -1.60
C PRO A 27 -1.79 -14.69 -1.25
N HIS A 28 -2.91 -14.78 -0.56
CA HIS A 28 -3.63 -16.02 -0.26
C HIS A 28 -5.13 -15.73 -0.42
N ASP A 29 -5.92 -16.75 -0.76
CA ASP A 29 -7.38 -16.62 -0.96
C ASP A 29 -7.78 -15.34 -1.71
N SER A 30 -7.11 -15.06 -2.83
CA SER A 30 -7.28 -13.82 -3.58
C SER A 30 -7.23 -13.99 -5.09
N ILE A 31 -7.79 -13.01 -5.80
CA ILE A 31 -7.61 -12.83 -7.25
C ILE A 31 -6.78 -11.56 -7.44
N VAL A 32 -5.68 -11.70 -8.17
CA VAL A 32 -4.72 -10.63 -8.45
C VAL A 32 -4.63 -10.42 -9.95
N VAL A 33 -4.77 -9.16 -10.38
CA VAL A 33 -4.54 -8.73 -11.76
C VAL A 33 -3.33 -7.80 -11.76
N VAL A 34 -2.30 -8.18 -12.50
CA VAL A 34 -1.11 -7.36 -12.70
C VAL A 34 -0.98 -6.93 -14.15
N PHE A 35 -0.50 -5.72 -14.35
CA PHE A 35 -0.28 -5.12 -15.66
C PHE A 35 1.19 -4.92 -15.92
N VAL A 36 1.54 -4.87 -17.21
CA VAL A 36 2.83 -4.35 -17.66
C VAL A 36 2.60 -2.96 -18.22
N THR A 37 3.24 -1.97 -17.61
CA THR A 37 3.22 -0.58 -18.06
C THR A 37 4.08 -0.41 -19.31
N GLY A 38 3.92 0.71 -20.02
CA GLY A 38 4.66 0.98 -21.27
C GLY A 38 6.19 0.98 -21.14
N ASP A 39 6.73 1.20 -19.93
CA ASP A 39 8.15 1.12 -19.59
C ASP A 39 8.61 -0.30 -19.19
N GLY A 40 7.73 -1.30 -19.28
CA GLY A 40 8.04 -2.70 -19.02
C GLY A 40 7.98 -3.13 -17.55
N ARG A 41 7.51 -2.26 -16.64
CA ARG A 41 7.40 -2.59 -15.20
C ARG A 41 6.10 -3.30 -14.90
N LEU A 42 6.13 -4.20 -13.90
CA LEU A 42 4.92 -4.81 -13.36
C LEU A 42 4.28 -3.86 -12.35
N THR A 43 2.97 -3.66 -12.48
CA THR A 43 2.16 -2.93 -11.49
C THR A 43 0.94 -3.77 -11.10
N CYS A 44 0.51 -3.66 -9.84
CA CYS A 44 -0.73 -4.27 -9.40
C CYS A 44 -1.90 -3.42 -9.87
N GLY A 45 -2.76 -4.02 -10.69
CA GLY A 45 -4.03 -3.42 -11.10
C GLY A 45 -5.13 -3.64 -10.08
N LEU A 46 -5.19 -4.86 -9.55
CA LEU A 46 -6.22 -5.28 -8.60
C LEU A 46 -5.68 -6.42 -7.73
N SER A 47 -6.03 -6.41 -6.44
CA SER A 47 -5.83 -7.54 -5.52
C SER A 47 -7.01 -7.59 -4.57
N VAL A 48 -7.86 -8.60 -4.70
CA VAL A 48 -9.12 -8.72 -3.95
C VAL A 48 -9.37 -10.13 -3.46
N ASP A 49 -10.26 -10.24 -2.48
CA ASP A 49 -10.74 -11.52 -1.96
C ASP A 49 -11.19 -12.45 -3.09
N ARG A 50 -10.86 -13.74 -2.98
CA ARG A 50 -11.18 -14.76 -3.97
C ARG A 50 -12.68 -14.88 -4.24
N GLN A 51 -13.54 -14.54 -3.28
CA GLN A 51 -15.00 -14.54 -3.41
C GLN A 51 -15.60 -13.22 -3.90
N ALA A 52 -14.77 -12.20 -4.21
CA ALA A 52 -15.27 -10.94 -4.73
C ALA A 52 -16.11 -11.15 -6.01
N PRO A 53 -17.20 -10.39 -6.24
CA PRO A 53 -18.06 -10.58 -7.41
C PRO A 53 -17.32 -10.43 -8.74
N ASP A 54 -17.64 -11.27 -9.72
CA ASP A 54 -16.94 -11.29 -11.02
C ASP A 54 -17.05 -9.96 -11.77
N GLU A 55 -18.24 -9.35 -11.77
CA GLU A 55 -18.47 -8.04 -12.38
C GLU A 55 -17.58 -6.95 -11.77
N PHE A 56 -17.41 -6.97 -10.44
CA PHE A 56 -16.54 -6.04 -9.74
C PHE A 56 -15.07 -6.22 -10.16
N ILE A 57 -14.60 -7.47 -10.25
CA ILE A 57 -13.23 -7.77 -10.68
C ILE A 57 -12.98 -7.25 -12.10
N ILE A 58 -13.92 -7.48 -13.02
CA ILE A 58 -13.81 -7.08 -14.42
C ILE A 58 -13.81 -5.55 -14.55
N ASP A 59 -14.76 -4.86 -13.91
CA ASP A 59 -14.89 -3.41 -13.98
C ASP A 59 -13.66 -2.70 -13.40
N GLN A 60 -13.23 -3.09 -12.20
CA GLN A 60 -12.09 -2.48 -11.54
C GLN A 60 -10.77 -2.77 -12.29
N SER A 61 -10.60 -3.98 -12.79
CA SER A 61 -9.41 -4.32 -13.58
C SER A 61 -9.37 -3.55 -14.91
N SER A 62 -10.51 -3.39 -15.59
CA SER A 62 -10.59 -2.63 -16.84
C SER A 62 -10.28 -1.15 -16.62
N THR A 63 -10.86 -0.58 -15.55
CA THR A 63 -10.58 0.81 -15.14
C THR A 63 -9.10 0.99 -14.80
N ALA A 64 -8.51 0.08 -14.03
CA ALA A 64 -7.10 0.13 -13.65
C ALA A 64 -6.17 -0.03 -14.87
N ALA A 65 -6.51 -0.89 -15.83
CA ALA A 65 -5.75 -1.06 -17.07
C ALA A 65 -5.72 0.24 -17.89
N ALA A 66 -6.86 0.92 -18.04
CA ALA A 66 -6.95 2.19 -18.74
C ALA A 66 -6.12 3.29 -18.06
N ARG A 67 -6.15 3.37 -16.72
CA ARG A 67 -5.35 4.34 -15.95
C ARG A 67 -3.85 4.10 -16.08
N ALA A 68 -3.44 2.85 -16.13
CA ALA A 68 -2.03 2.45 -16.24
C ALA A 68 -1.48 2.50 -17.68
N ASP A 69 -2.30 2.89 -18.67
CA ASP A 69 -2.01 2.75 -20.11
C ASP A 69 -1.48 1.34 -20.44
N ALA A 70 -2.07 0.33 -19.80
CA ALA A 70 -1.60 -1.04 -19.86
C ALA A 70 -2.20 -1.75 -21.07
N ASN A 71 -1.33 -2.33 -21.90
CA ASN A 71 -1.76 -3.12 -23.05
C ASN A 71 -1.75 -4.64 -22.77
N ARG A 72 -1.21 -5.07 -21.62
CA ARG A 72 -1.05 -6.48 -21.25
C ARG A 72 -1.38 -6.69 -19.78
N ALA A 73 -2.19 -7.71 -19.52
CA ALA A 73 -2.56 -8.14 -18.19
C ALA A 73 -2.20 -9.60 -17.93
N PHE A 74 -1.99 -9.92 -16.67
CA PHE A 74 -1.92 -11.28 -16.16
C PHE A 74 -2.90 -11.40 -15.00
N ILE A 75 -3.72 -12.45 -15.02
CA ILE A 75 -4.65 -12.75 -13.94
C ILE A 75 -4.17 -14.00 -13.19
N VAL A 76 -4.13 -13.90 -11.88
CA VAL A 76 -3.65 -14.95 -10.99
C VAL A 76 -4.67 -15.19 -9.88
N GLY A 77 -5.13 -16.42 -9.76
CA GLY A 77 -5.88 -16.87 -8.58
C GLY A 77 -4.93 -17.50 -7.57
N TYR A 78 -5.08 -17.16 -6.29
CA TYR A 78 -4.42 -17.81 -5.17
C TYR A 78 -5.51 -18.53 -4.38
N GLY A 79 -5.60 -19.85 -4.51
CA GLY A 79 -6.68 -20.64 -3.94
C GLY A 79 -6.81 -22.03 -4.57
N PRO A 80 -7.84 -22.79 -4.17
CA PRO A 80 -7.97 -24.18 -4.56
C PRO A 80 -8.17 -24.36 -6.06
N LEU A 81 -7.66 -25.47 -6.61
CA LEU A 81 -7.83 -25.88 -8.01
C LEU A 81 -9.28 -25.88 -8.53
N SER A 82 -10.27 -25.97 -7.64
CA SER A 82 -11.70 -25.88 -7.97
C SER A 82 -12.09 -24.57 -8.64
N ASP A 83 -11.33 -23.50 -8.43
CA ASP A 83 -11.63 -22.16 -8.95
C ASP A 83 -11.20 -21.97 -10.41
N ARG A 84 -10.53 -22.97 -11.00
CA ARG A 84 -10.03 -22.97 -12.38
C ARG A 84 -11.04 -22.42 -13.38
N ASN A 85 -12.26 -22.96 -13.40
CA ASN A 85 -13.25 -22.60 -14.42
C ASN A 85 -13.73 -21.14 -14.28
N ARG A 86 -13.88 -20.68 -13.04
CA ARG A 86 -14.24 -19.29 -12.75
C ARG A 86 -13.13 -18.35 -13.20
N LEU A 87 -11.88 -18.67 -12.89
CA LEU A 87 -10.73 -17.85 -13.27
C LEU A 87 -10.55 -17.76 -14.79
N ILE A 88 -10.81 -18.86 -15.51
CA ILE A 88 -10.83 -18.86 -16.99
C ILE A 88 -11.92 -17.91 -17.51
N GLY A 89 -13.15 -18.00 -16.98
CA GLY A 89 -14.25 -17.11 -17.38
C GLY A 89 -13.95 -15.62 -17.12
N LEU A 90 -13.32 -15.31 -15.99
CA LEU A 90 -12.82 -13.97 -15.67
C LEU A 90 -11.74 -13.51 -16.67
N ALA A 91 -10.77 -14.38 -16.97
CA ALA A 91 -9.71 -14.09 -17.93
C ALA A 91 -10.27 -13.78 -19.33
N ASP A 92 -11.22 -14.58 -19.80
CA ASP A 92 -11.88 -14.40 -21.11
C ASP A 92 -12.66 -13.09 -21.17
N SER A 93 -13.41 -12.78 -20.11
CA SER A 93 -14.18 -11.53 -20.01
C SER A 93 -13.26 -10.31 -19.96
N LEU A 94 -12.19 -10.36 -19.15
CA LEU A 94 -11.21 -9.29 -19.04
C LEU A 94 -10.41 -9.10 -20.34
N HIS A 95 -10.20 -10.18 -21.11
CA HIS A 95 -9.50 -10.12 -22.41
C HIS A 95 -10.17 -9.18 -23.40
N MET A 96 -11.48 -8.93 -23.24
CA MET A 96 -12.23 -7.99 -24.06
C MET A 96 -11.83 -6.52 -23.82
N ALA A 97 -11.30 -6.20 -22.63
CA ALA A 97 -10.88 -4.85 -22.26
C ALA A 97 -9.36 -4.66 -22.32
N VAL A 98 -8.58 -5.67 -21.92
CA VAL A 98 -7.11 -5.64 -21.92
C VAL A 98 -6.56 -7.02 -22.31
N THR A 99 -5.51 -7.09 -23.13
CA THR A 99 -4.98 -8.39 -23.59
C THR A 99 -4.42 -9.19 -22.41
N VAL A 100 -5.19 -10.18 -21.93
CA VAL A 100 -4.74 -11.14 -20.92
C VAL A 100 -3.75 -12.12 -21.55
N LYS A 101 -2.49 -12.07 -21.10
CA LYS A 101 -1.41 -12.93 -21.62
C LYS A 101 -1.28 -14.25 -20.90
N ALA A 102 -1.56 -14.28 -19.60
CA ALA A 102 -1.63 -15.53 -18.86
C ALA A 102 -2.74 -15.47 -17.81
N CYS A 103 -3.40 -16.62 -17.65
CA CYS A 103 -4.29 -16.96 -16.56
C CYS A 103 -3.62 -18.08 -15.76
N LEU A 104 -3.23 -17.79 -14.52
CA LEU A 104 -2.49 -18.69 -13.65
C LEU A 104 -3.28 -18.97 -12.37
N LEU A 105 -3.16 -20.16 -11.83
CA LEU A 105 -3.73 -20.52 -10.53
C LEU A 105 -2.63 -21.09 -9.64
N VAL A 106 -2.52 -20.57 -8.43
CA VAL A 106 -1.57 -21.04 -7.40
C VAL A 106 -2.36 -21.77 -6.33
N ASP A 107 -2.02 -23.03 -6.11
CA ASP A 107 -2.63 -23.91 -5.11
C ASP A 107 -1.51 -24.72 -4.43
N ASP A 108 -1.44 -24.63 -3.10
CA ASP A 108 -0.50 -25.37 -2.24
C ASP A 108 0.95 -25.47 -2.76
N GLY A 109 1.59 -24.32 -2.99
CA GLY A 109 2.99 -24.27 -3.45
C GLY A 109 3.20 -24.74 -4.90
N ARG A 110 2.13 -24.97 -5.65
CA ARG A 110 2.16 -25.29 -7.08
C ARG A 110 1.42 -24.24 -7.87
N TYR A 111 1.79 -24.10 -9.14
CA TYR A 111 1.06 -23.26 -10.07
C TYR A 111 0.65 -24.01 -11.33
N PHE A 112 -0.46 -23.56 -11.89
CA PHE A 112 -1.12 -24.13 -13.06
C PHE A 112 -1.35 -23.02 -14.08
N CYS A 113 -0.90 -23.23 -15.32
CA CYS A 113 -1.30 -22.35 -16.42
C CYS A 113 -2.67 -22.81 -16.93
N LEU A 114 -3.61 -21.88 -16.98
CA LEU A 114 -4.97 -22.15 -17.42
C LEU A 114 -5.23 -21.71 -18.86
N ASN A 115 -4.22 -21.15 -19.55
CA ASN A 115 -4.32 -20.83 -20.97
C ASN A 115 -4.53 -22.12 -21.79
N GLY A 116 -5.59 -22.14 -22.59
CA GLY A 116 -5.94 -23.29 -23.43
C GLY A 116 -4.76 -23.76 -24.29
N GLY A 117 -4.38 -25.03 -24.13
CA GLY A 117 -3.31 -25.66 -24.92
C GLY A 117 -1.88 -25.27 -24.56
N CYS A 118 -1.63 -24.50 -23.48
CA CYS A 118 -0.26 -24.20 -23.06
C CYS A 118 0.42 -25.42 -22.44
N PRO A 119 1.58 -25.89 -22.96
CA PRO A 119 2.33 -26.99 -22.36
C PRO A 119 3.25 -26.54 -21.21
N CYS A 120 3.16 -25.27 -20.80
CA CYS A 120 4.08 -24.63 -19.87
C CYS A 120 3.98 -25.13 -18.42
N THR A 121 2.92 -25.86 -18.08
CA THR A 121 2.78 -26.52 -16.77
C THR A 121 2.33 -27.98 -16.96
N PRO A 122 2.90 -28.93 -16.20
CA PRO A 122 2.37 -30.30 -16.14
C PRO A 122 0.91 -30.35 -15.69
N GLU A 123 0.21 -31.46 -15.94
CA GLU A 123 -1.18 -31.66 -15.49
C GLU A 123 -1.35 -31.48 -13.97
N HIS A 124 -0.36 -31.96 -13.20
CA HIS A 124 -0.31 -31.86 -11.74
C HIS A 124 0.27 -30.53 -11.24
N GLY A 125 0.43 -29.54 -12.12
CA GLY A 125 1.03 -28.25 -11.80
C GLY A 125 2.56 -28.31 -11.66
N ALA A 126 3.19 -27.16 -11.83
CA ALA A 126 4.61 -26.98 -11.60
C ALA A 126 4.85 -26.50 -10.17
N VAL A 127 5.97 -26.91 -9.56
CA VAL A 127 6.36 -26.43 -8.22
C VAL A 127 6.74 -24.96 -8.31
N LEU A 128 6.19 -24.15 -7.40
CA LEU A 128 6.60 -22.77 -7.18
C LEU A 128 7.58 -22.75 -6.00
N ASP A 129 8.84 -22.42 -6.26
CA ASP A 129 9.89 -22.29 -5.22
C ASP A 129 10.41 -20.85 -5.16
N PRO A 130 9.75 -19.95 -4.41
CA PRO A 130 10.23 -18.58 -4.23
C PRO A 130 11.55 -18.52 -3.45
N ALA A 131 11.82 -19.48 -2.55
CA ALA A 131 13.00 -19.47 -1.69
C ALA A 131 14.30 -19.71 -2.49
N GLY A 132 14.23 -20.52 -3.54
CA GLY A 132 15.32 -20.74 -4.48
C GLY A 132 15.45 -19.68 -5.59
N SER A 133 14.58 -18.65 -5.62
CA SER A 133 14.51 -17.72 -6.74
C SER A 133 15.51 -16.56 -6.65
N VAL A 134 16.23 -16.31 -7.75
CA VAL A 134 17.13 -15.15 -7.90
C VAL A 134 16.34 -13.84 -7.81
N ILE A 135 15.12 -13.80 -8.35
CA ILE A 135 14.26 -12.60 -8.32
C ILE A 135 13.89 -12.24 -6.87
N ALA A 136 13.51 -13.24 -6.08
CA ALA A 136 13.19 -13.05 -4.66
C ALA A 136 14.41 -12.48 -3.90
N ALA A 137 15.59 -13.06 -4.14
CA ALA A 137 16.84 -12.60 -3.54
C ALA A 137 17.20 -11.15 -3.95
N GLU A 138 17.06 -10.79 -5.22
CA GLU A 138 17.33 -9.43 -5.72
C GLU A 138 16.33 -8.40 -5.17
N MET A 139 15.04 -8.75 -5.08
CA MET A 139 14.03 -7.87 -4.48
C MET A 139 14.35 -7.60 -3.01
N THR A 140 14.70 -8.65 -2.24
CA THR A 140 15.09 -8.52 -0.83
C THR A 140 16.38 -7.71 -0.67
N LEU A 141 17.40 -7.94 -1.51
CA LEU A 141 18.62 -7.13 -1.51
C LEU A 141 18.34 -5.65 -1.79
N SER A 142 17.33 -5.37 -2.62
CA SER A 142 16.85 -4.01 -2.94
C SER A 142 15.95 -3.41 -1.85
N GLY A 143 15.85 -4.05 -0.69
CA GLY A 143 15.04 -3.58 0.45
C GLY A 143 13.54 -3.83 0.30
N ARG A 144 13.10 -4.60 -0.70
CA ARG A 144 11.68 -4.97 -0.86
C ARG A 144 11.40 -6.26 -0.12
N VAL A 145 10.37 -6.23 0.72
CA VAL A 145 9.93 -7.38 1.51
C VAL A 145 8.47 -7.68 1.18
N ALA A 146 8.17 -8.96 0.97
CA ALA A 146 6.80 -9.45 0.97
C ALA A 146 6.48 -9.99 2.38
N LEU A 147 5.55 -9.35 3.07
CA LEU A 147 5.06 -9.82 4.35
C LEU A 147 4.25 -11.13 4.22
N PRO A 148 4.06 -11.91 5.29
CA PRO A 148 3.37 -13.20 5.20
C PRO A 148 1.92 -13.07 4.70
N SER A 149 1.23 -11.99 5.03
CA SER A 149 -0.14 -11.76 4.57
C SER A 149 -0.50 -10.26 4.59
N ARG A 150 -1.66 -9.93 4.02
CA ARG A 150 -2.17 -8.54 4.04
C ARG A 150 -2.48 -8.09 5.47
N GLU A 151 -3.02 -8.96 6.31
CA GLU A 151 -3.39 -8.64 7.70
C GLU A 151 -2.16 -8.27 8.56
N HIS A 152 -0.96 -8.70 8.17
CA HIS A 152 0.26 -8.28 8.86
C HIS A 152 0.49 -6.77 8.77
N PHE A 153 -0.07 -6.08 7.78
CA PHE A 153 0.02 -4.62 7.73
C PHE A 153 -0.77 -3.93 8.84
N ASP A 154 -1.86 -4.53 9.31
CA ASP A 154 -2.67 -3.99 10.40
C ASP A 154 -1.88 -4.00 11.72
N SER A 155 -0.97 -4.97 11.89
CA SER A 155 -0.13 -5.07 13.08
C SER A 155 0.79 -3.85 13.28
N PHE A 156 1.19 -3.14 12.21
CA PHE A 156 2.00 -1.92 12.33
C PHE A 156 1.21 -0.76 12.93
N ILE A 157 -0.09 -0.72 12.69
CA ILE A 157 -1.00 0.36 13.11
C ILE A 157 -1.93 -0.05 14.26
N GLU A 158 -1.73 -1.24 14.82
CA GLU A 158 -2.47 -1.74 15.97
C GLU A 158 -2.18 -0.87 17.20
N PRO A 159 -3.21 -0.45 17.95
CA PRO A 159 -3.03 0.33 19.17
C PRO A 159 -2.07 -0.34 20.16
N ASP A 160 -1.28 0.46 20.86
CA ASP A 160 -0.56 0.05 22.06
C ASP A 160 -1.34 0.56 23.28
N PRO A 161 -2.13 -0.29 23.97
CA PRO A 161 -3.03 0.17 25.03
C PRO A 161 -2.31 0.85 26.20
N ASP A 162 -1.10 0.36 26.54
CA ASP A 162 -0.32 0.92 27.63
C ASP A 162 0.23 2.30 27.24
N ALA A 163 0.68 2.46 26.00
CA ALA A 163 1.12 3.76 25.51
C ALA A 163 -0.05 4.74 25.32
N GLN A 164 -1.21 4.28 24.87
CA GLN A 164 -2.43 5.08 24.80
C GLN A 164 -2.86 5.60 26.17
N ALA A 165 -2.75 4.80 27.21
CA ALA A 165 -3.04 5.23 28.57
C ALA A 165 -2.09 6.36 29.02
N ARG A 166 -0.78 6.24 28.74
CA ARG A 166 0.22 7.28 29.07
C ARG A 166 -0.01 8.56 28.27
N THR A 167 -0.25 8.46 26.97
CA THR A 167 -0.55 9.62 26.12
C THR A 167 -1.86 10.29 26.53
N SER A 168 -2.90 9.52 26.89
CA SER A 168 -4.16 10.09 27.38
C SER A 168 -4.00 10.84 28.70
N ALA A 169 -3.15 10.34 29.60
CA ALA A 169 -2.81 11.05 30.83
C ALA A 169 -2.07 12.37 30.54
N ALA A 170 -1.14 12.36 29.59
CA ALA A 170 -0.43 13.57 29.17
C ALA A 170 -1.36 14.59 28.47
N LEU A 171 -2.31 14.13 27.63
CA LEU A 171 -3.28 14.99 26.95
C LEU A 171 -4.11 15.84 27.92
N ASN A 172 -4.50 15.28 29.06
CA ASN A 172 -5.23 16.02 30.09
C ASN A 172 -4.42 17.21 30.65
N SER A 173 -3.08 17.18 30.56
CA SER A 173 -2.19 18.24 31.05
C SER A 173 -1.90 19.30 29.98
N VAL A 174 -2.11 19.00 28.70
CA VAL A 174 -1.80 19.88 27.56
C VAL A 174 -2.86 20.99 27.37
N MET A 175 -4.08 20.78 27.84
CA MET A 175 -5.24 21.64 27.56
C MET A 175 -5.18 23.07 28.13
N GLU A 176 -4.22 23.39 29.00
CA GLU A 176 -4.15 24.71 29.67
C GLU A 176 -3.33 25.77 28.89
N LEU A 177 -2.40 25.37 28.03
CA LEU A 177 -1.63 26.26 27.15
C LEU A 177 -1.15 25.47 25.93
N LEU A 178 -1.87 25.59 24.82
CA LEU A 178 -1.42 25.03 23.54
C LEU A 178 -0.44 25.99 22.88
N PRO A 179 0.82 25.58 22.65
CA PRO A 179 1.73 26.32 21.76
C PRO A 179 1.15 26.37 20.35
N ASP A 180 1.71 27.24 19.51
CA ASP A 180 1.37 27.28 18.09
C ASP A 180 1.45 25.86 17.46
N PRO A 181 0.36 25.32 16.88
CA PRO A 181 0.32 23.96 16.33
C PRO A 181 1.41 23.69 15.29
N VAL A 182 1.75 24.70 14.48
CA VAL A 182 2.79 24.58 13.45
C VAL A 182 4.17 24.44 14.10
N ALA A 183 4.48 25.24 15.12
CA ALA A 183 5.72 25.11 15.89
C ALA A 183 5.85 23.75 16.59
N VAL A 184 4.76 23.18 17.13
CA VAL A 184 4.76 21.84 17.74
C VAL A 184 5.11 20.77 16.72
N VAL A 185 4.53 20.85 15.51
CA VAL A 185 4.85 19.93 14.41
C VAL A 185 6.31 20.02 14.03
N HIS A 186 6.84 21.22 13.78
CA HIS A 186 8.25 21.38 13.41
C HIS A 186 9.19 20.85 14.49
N THR A 187 8.96 21.19 15.76
CA THR A 187 9.77 20.69 16.88
C THR A 187 9.75 19.16 16.95
N SER A 188 8.58 18.54 16.73
CA SER A 188 8.44 17.09 16.74
C SER A 188 9.18 16.42 15.57
N LEU A 189 9.14 17.03 14.38
CA LEU A 189 9.88 16.57 13.21
C LEU A 189 11.39 16.71 13.41
N ASP A 190 11.86 17.80 14.00
CA ASP A 190 13.27 18.03 14.29
C ASP A 190 13.83 16.94 15.22
N ILE A 191 13.11 16.65 16.31
CA ILE A 191 13.47 15.56 17.25
C ILE A 191 13.54 14.22 16.52
N ALA A 192 12.51 13.88 15.74
CA ALA A 192 12.45 12.61 15.02
C ALA A 192 13.55 12.48 13.95
N SER A 193 13.85 13.58 13.23
CA SER A 193 14.89 13.62 12.20
C SER A 193 16.31 13.45 12.78
N ALA A 194 16.50 13.86 14.04
CA ALA A 194 17.72 13.61 14.80
C ALA A 194 17.87 12.15 15.27
N GLY A 195 16.83 11.32 15.08
CA GLY A 195 16.79 9.91 15.48
C GLY A 195 16.21 9.67 16.87
N ASP A 196 15.73 10.71 17.55
CA ASP A 196 15.14 10.61 18.87
C ASP A 196 13.65 10.25 18.81
N ARG A 197 13.19 9.44 19.76
CA ARG A 197 11.77 9.10 19.92
C ARG A 197 11.07 10.13 20.79
N LEU A 198 9.89 10.59 20.37
CA LEU A 198 9.07 11.52 21.16
C LEU A 198 8.65 10.91 22.49
N SER A 199 8.74 11.69 23.56
CA SER A 199 8.17 11.38 24.87
C SER A 199 6.63 11.33 24.83
N ASP A 200 6.00 10.76 25.86
CA ASP A 200 4.53 10.69 25.95
C ASP A 200 3.88 12.08 25.95
N GLU A 201 4.55 13.07 26.55
CA GLU A 201 4.12 14.48 26.57
C GLU A 201 4.23 15.14 25.18
N GLN A 202 5.35 14.95 24.49
CA GLN A 202 5.53 15.47 23.12
C GLN A 202 4.53 14.83 22.15
N VAL A 203 4.23 13.54 22.31
CA VAL A 203 3.16 12.87 21.55
C VAL A 203 1.79 13.48 21.84
N ALA A 204 1.48 13.81 23.09
CA ALA A 204 0.23 14.47 23.43
C ALA A 204 0.12 15.86 22.78
N TYR A 205 1.19 16.68 22.84
CA TYR A 205 1.23 17.98 22.15
C TYR A 205 1.03 17.82 20.64
N LEU A 206 1.75 16.89 20.00
CA LEU A 206 1.65 16.64 18.57
C LEU A 206 0.25 16.13 18.18
N ALA A 207 -0.36 15.26 18.98
CA ALA A 207 -1.70 14.74 18.75
C ALA A 207 -2.75 15.86 18.74
N VAL A 208 -2.63 16.84 19.65
CA VAL A 208 -3.52 18.03 19.66
C VAL A 208 -3.20 18.96 18.50
N ALA A 209 -1.92 19.22 18.20
CA ALA A 209 -1.53 20.06 17.07
C ALA A 209 -2.05 19.54 15.72
N LEU A 210 -2.13 18.21 15.55
CA LEU A 210 -2.70 17.58 14.35
C LEU A 210 -4.23 17.66 14.25
N GLN A 211 -4.94 18.02 15.34
CA GLN A 211 -6.37 18.33 15.26
C GLN A 211 -6.59 19.72 14.64
N ASP A 212 -5.66 20.65 14.81
CA ASP A 212 -5.68 21.94 14.16
C ASP A 212 -5.39 21.82 12.65
N ASN A 213 -6.08 22.65 11.85
CA ASN A 213 -5.93 22.61 10.39
C ASN A 213 -4.54 23.04 9.93
N ASN A 214 -3.92 24.04 10.57
CA ASN A 214 -2.60 24.53 10.18
C ASN A 214 -1.53 23.52 10.61
N GLY A 215 -1.61 22.97 11.83
CA GLY A 215 -0.71 21.92 12.29
C GLY A 215 -0.77 20.67 11.39
N ARG A 216 -1.97 20.19 11.07
CA ARG A 216 -2.16 19.06 10.16
C ARG A 216 -1.63 19.32 8.75
N SER A 217 -1.86 20.53 8.22
CA SER A 217 -1.36 20.91 6.90
C SER A 217 0.16 20.99 6.87
N ALA A 218 0.79 21.58 7.90
CA ALA A 218 2.24 21.63 8.04
C ALA A 218 2.85 20.23 8.09
N ALA A 219 2.26 19.31 8.88
CA ALA A 219 2.73 17.93 8.98
C ALA A 219 2.61 17.17 7.65
N TRP A 220 1.50 17.35 6.93
CA TRP A 220 1.29 16.71 5.64
C TRP A 220 2.30 17.19 4.59
N VAL A 221 2.46 18.51 4.45
CA VAL A 221 3.43 19.12 3.52
C VAL A 221 4.86 18.64 3.83
N ALA A 222 5.23 18.56 5.10
CA ALA A 222 6.56 18.09 5.52
C ALA A 222 6.80 16.59 5.32
N THR A 223 5.75 15.78 5.11
CA THR A 223 5.89 14.32 4.96
C THR A 223 6.28 13.96 3.53
N THR A 224 7.56 13.64 3.34
CA THR A 224 8.24 13.39 2.05
C THR A 224 8.47 11.92 1.73
N GLY A 225 8.23 11.00 2.68
CA GLY A 225 8.46 9.56 2.50
C GLY A 225 9.77 9.05 3.13
N GLU A 226 10.45 9.88 3.93
CA GLU A 226 11.69 9.48 4.59
C GLU A 226 11.45 8.41 5.66
N THR A 227 12.44 7.55 5.89
CA THR A 227 12.34 6.43 6.84
C THR A 227 12.10 6.89 8.27
N TRP A 228 12.67 8.03 8.69
CA TRP A 228 12.42 8.57 10.04
C TRP A 228 10.98 9.07 10.20
N GLN A 229 10.37 9.64 9.15
CA GLN A 229 8.95 10.04 9.16
C GLN A 229 8.05 8.82 9.25
N HIS A 230 8.40 7.75 8.51
CA HIS A 230 7.70 6.47 8.58
C HIS A 230 7.63 5.95 10.02
N ASN A 231 8.77 5.92 10.70
CA ASN A 231 8.87 5.48 12.09
C ASN A 231 8.11 6.40 13.04
N LEU A 232 8.20 7.73 12.85
CA LEU A 232 7.48 8.72 13.65
C LEU A 232 5.96 8.52 13.56
N TRP A 233 5.42 8.43 12.34
CA TRP A 233 3.99 8.33 12.14
C TRP A 233 3.43 6.98 12.58
N LEU A 234 4.18 5.89 12.37
CA LEU A 234 3.82 4.57 12.91
C LEU A 234 3.86 4.54 14.44
N ASP A 235 4.85 5.15 15.09
CA ASP A 235 4.86 5.25 16.55
C ASP A 235 3.67 6.08 17.05
N LEU A 236 3.39 7.21 16.41
CA LEU A 236 2.32 8.12 16.80
C LEU A 236 0.94 7.46 16.68
N VAL A 237 0.61 6.81 15.56
CA VAL A 237 -0.71 6.21 15.32
C VAL A 237 -1.06 5.11 16.33
N ARG A 238 -0.04 4.43 16.88
CA ARG A 238 -0.21 3.39 17.90
C ARG A 238 -0.42 3.95 19.30
N ARG A 239 0.13 5.13 19.59
CA ARG A 239 0.17 5.74 20.93
C ARG A 239 -0.98 6.72 21.19
N VAL A 240 -1.54 7.34 20.16
CA VAL A 240 -2.64 8.29 20.36
C VAL A 240 -3.95 7.57 20.67
N PRO A 241 -4.82 8.14 21.52
CA PRO A 241 -6.16 7.60 21.73
C PRO A 241 -7.01 7.65 20.45
N GLU A 242 -8.07 6.86 20.42
CA GLU A 242 -8.92 6.67 19.22
C GLU A 242 -9.44 7.99 18.63
N HIS A 243 -9.88 8.93 19.48
CA HIS A 243 -10.38 10.24 19.02
C HIS A 243 -9.32 11.14 18.37
N CYS A 244 -8.02 10.82 18.49
CA CYS A 244 -6.92 11.54 17.88
C CYS A 244 -6.27 10.80 16.70
N VAL A 245 -6.70 9.58 16.38
CA VAL A 245 -5.94 8.67 15.50
C VAL A 245 -6.05 9.00 14.00
N ALA A 246 -7.10 9.70 13.58
CA ALA A 246 -7.38 9.95 12.15
C ALA A 246 -6.23 10.68 11.43
N ALA A 247 -5.70 11.75 12.01
CA ALA A 247 -4.62 12.52 11.38
C ALA A 247 -3.28 11.75 11.31
N PRO A 248 -2.78 11.12 12.39
CA PRO A 248 -1.61 10.23 12.31
C PRO A 248 -1.79 9.08 11.30
N ALA A 249 -2.96 8.45 11.26
CA ALA A 249 -3.23 7.37 10.32
C ALA A 249 -3.19 7.85 8.85
N ASN A 250 -3.70 9.06 8.55
CA ASN A 250 -3.54 9.67 7.24
C ASN A 250 -2.06 9.97 6.90
N LEU A 251 -1.25 10.41 7.87
CA LEU A 251 0.18 10.65 7.66
C LEU A 251 0.97 9.35 7.42
N VAL A 252 0.60 8.25 8.09
CA VAL A 252 1.12 6.91 7.77
C VAL A 252 0.71 6.53 6.34
N ALA A 253 -0.55 6.70 5.97
CA ALA A 253 -1.04 6.36 4.64
C ALA A 253 -0.28 7.11 3.54
N TRP A 254 -0.11 8.42 3.72
CA TRP A 254 0.65 9.27 2.81
C TRP A 254 2.12 8.87 2.73
N ASN A 255 2.79 8.69 3.87
CA ASN A 255 4.20 8.31 3.92
C ASN A 255 4.45 6.94 3.28
N ALA A 256 3.61 5.94 3.60
CA ALA A 256 3.68 4.60 3.00
C ALA A 256 3.46 4.65 1.48
N TRP A 257 2.49 5.43 1.00
CA TRP A 257 2.30 5.65 -0.43
C TRP A 257 3.56 6.24 -1.08
N ARG A 258 4.15 7.30 -0.48
CA ARG A 258 5.40 7.91 -0.96
C ARG A 258 6.57 6.92 -1.06
N ARG A 259 6.57 5.91 -0.19
CA ARG A 259 7.56 4.84 -0.14
C ARG A 259 7.23 3.64 -1.04
N SER A 260 6.15 3.72 -1.84
CA SER A 260 5.65 2.61 -2.65
C SER A 260 5.28 1.37 -1.82
N GLU A 261 4.68 1.58 -0.66
CA GLU A 261 4.17 0.55 0.26
C GLU A 261 2.63 0.55 0.23
N PRO A 262 1.97 0.10 -0.86
CA PRO A 262 0.55 0.31 -1.09
C PRO A 262 -0.34 -0.37 -0.05
N ALA A 263 0.05 -1.55 0.43
CA ALA A 263 -0.76 -2.29 1.40
C ALA A 263 -0.82 -1.60 2.77
N LEU A 264 0.30 -1.07 3.27
CA LEU A 264 0.32 -0.24 4.48
C LEU A 264 -0.44 1.08 4.26
N ALA A 265 -0.31 1.68 3.08
CA ALA A 265 -1.04 2.91 2.75
C ALA A 265 -2.57 2.71 2.85
N TRP A 266 -3.08 1.62 2.28
CA TRP A 266 -4.50 1.27 2.35
C TRP A 266 -4.96 0.87 3.75
N ALA A 267 -4.16 0.11 4.50
CA ALA A 267 -4.46 -0.26 5.89
C ALA A 267 -4.58 0.99 6.78
N ALA A 268 -3.62 1.90 6.67
CA ALA A 268 -3.62 3.14 7.43
C ALA A 268 -4.76 4.08 7.01
N LEU A 269 -5.07 4.19 5.72
CA LEU A 269 -6.21 4.97 5.24
C LEU A 269 -7.53 4.39 5.77
N SER A 270 -7.71 3.07 5.76
CA SER A 270 -8.89 2.43 6.30
C SER A 270 -9.08 2.75 7.79
N LYS A 271 -8.00 2.71 8.58
CA LYS A 271 -8.01 3.13 9.99
C LYS A 271 -8.40 4.61 10.14
N ALA A 272 -7.88 5.49 9.30
CA ALA A 272 -8.20 6.92 9.34
C ALA A 272 -9.68 7.19 9.05
N VAL A 273 -10.22 6.57 7.99
CA VAL A 273 -11.65 6.68 7.60
C VAL A 273 -12.56 6.09 8.68
N HIS A 274 -12.18 4.97 9.29
CA HIS A 274 -12.96 4.39 10.39
C HIS A 274 -13.04 5.33 11.60
N ALA A 275 -11.93 5.99 11.93
CA ALA A 275 -11.87 6.93 13.05
C ALA A 275 -12.60 8.26 12.78
N LEU A 276 -12.57 8.76 11.54
CA LEU A 276 -13.25 9.99 11.15
C LEU A 276 -13.71 9.92 9.68
N PRO A 277 -14.94 9.42 9.40
CA PRO A 277 -15.40 9.15 8.05
C PRO A 277 -15.42 10.36 7.11
N ASP A 278 -15.81 11.54 7.60
CA ASP A 278 -15.97 12.75 6.79
C ASP A 278 -14.69 13.62 6.73
N ASN A 279 -13.51 13.00 6.86
CA ASN A 279 -12.24 13.72 6.87
C ASN A 279 -11.73 14.04 5.46
N THR A 280 -11.58 15.33 5.13
CA THR A 280 -11.08 15.79 3.82
C THR A 280 -9.72 15.21 3.46
N MET A 281 -8.78 15.10 4.41
CA MET A 281 -7.44 14.54 4.15
C MET A 281 -7.53 13.06 3.77
N SER A 282 -8.37 12.28 4.45
CA SER A 282 -8.63 10.89 4.08
C SER A 282 -9.22 10.75 2.68
N HIS A 283 -10.18 11.60 2.30
CA HIS A 283 -10.74 11.60 0.95
C HIS A 283 -9.70 11.90 -0.13
N LEU A 284 -8.86 12.92 0.07
CA LEU A 284 -7.80 13.29 -0.89
C LEU A 284 -6.77 12.17 -1.04
N ILE A 285 -6.31 11.58 0.07
CA ILE A 285 -5.38 10.44 0.03
C ILE A 285 -6.04 9.23 -0.64
N GLY A 286 -7.31 8.95 -0.34
CA GLY A 286 -8.09 7.91 -1.00
C GLY A 286 -8.20 8.10 -2.50
N ALA A 287 -8.39 9.35 -2.97
CA ALA A 287 -8.40 9.67 -4.39
C ALA A 287 -7.05 9.37 -5.04
N VAL A 288 -5.92 9.73 -4.40
CA VAL A 288 -4.56 9.42 -4.88
C VAL A 288 -4.35 7.92 -5.03
N LEU A 289 -4.67 7.16 -3.97
CA LEU A 289 -4.49 5.71 -3.94
C LEU A 289 -5.38 5.01 -4.98
N THR A 290 -6.63 5.44 -5.10
CA THR A 290 -7.60 4.87 -6.06
C THR A 290 -7.20 5.18 -7.50
N ALA A 291 -6.70 6.39 -7.77
CA ALA A 291 -6.22 6.79 -9.08
C ALA A 291 -4.95 6.04 -9.52
N GLY A 292 -4.26 5.37 -8.59
CA GLY A 292 -3.04 4.61 -8.89
C GLY A 292 -1.87 5.53 -9.28
N ILE A 293 -1.86 6.77 -8.77
CA ILE A 293 -0.82 7.75 -9.09
C ILE A 293 0.54 7.22 -8.62
N ASN A 294 1.53 7.24 -9.51
CA ASN A 294 2.90 6.86 -9.17
C ASN A 294 3.48 7.92 -8.19
N PRO A 295 3.97 7.51 -7.01
CA PRO A 295 4.54 8.45 -6.05
C PRO A 295 5.70 9.29 -6.59
N ALA A 296 6.46 8.76 -7.55
CA ALA A 296 7.59 9.45 -8.17
C ALA A 296 7.17 10.55 -9.17
N THR A 297 5.91 10.54 -9.63
CA THR A 297 5.41 11.54 -10.59
C THR A 297 4.75 12.74 -9.92
N LEU A 298 4.37 12.62 -8.65
CA LEU A 298 3.81 13.73 -7.89
C LEU A 298 4.95 14.53 -7.24
N PRO A 299 5.23 15.77 -7.69
CA PRO A 299 6.19 16.62 -6.99
C PRO A 299 5.65 16.90 -5.58
N TRP A 300 6.51 16.74 -4.56
CA TRP A 300 6.13 17.01 -3.18
C TRP A 300 7.31 17.54 -2.35
N PRO A 301 7.12 18.60 -1.55
CA PRO A 301 5.89 19.38 -1.42
C PRO A 301 5.48 20.05 -2.74
N LEU A 302 4.18 20.31 -2.92
CA LEU A 302 3.70 20.93 -4.15
C LEU A 302 4.30 22.33 -4.31
N PRO A 303 4.50 22.80 -5.55
CA PRO A 303 4.88 24.19 -5.79
C PRO A 303 3.89 25.17 -5.15
N GLU A 304 4.38 26.32 -4.67
CA GLU A 304 3.54 27.35 -4.07
C GLU A 304 2.36 27.74 -4.99
N GLY A 305 1.18 27.90 -4.40
CA GLY A 305 -0.05 28.26 -5.14
C GLY A 305 -0.80 27.08 -5.76
N THR A 306 -0.33 25.84 -5.59
CA THR A 306 -1.05 24.65 -6.05
C THR A 306 -2.17 24.29 -5.06
N ASP A 307 -3.41 24.27 -5.55
CA ASP A 307 -4.56 23.85 -4.74
C ASP A 307 -4.71 22.32 -4.77
N LEU A 308 -4.57 21.70 -3.60
CA LEU A 308 -4.69 20.25 -3.39
C LEU A 308 -6.09 19.73 -3.77
N GLU A 309 -7.15 20.50 -3.52
CA GLU A 309 -8.50 20.07 -3.89
C GLU A 309 -8.72 20.11 -5.40
N VAL A 310 -8.07 21.04 -6.11
CA VAL A 310 -8.14 21.12 -7.57
C VAL A 310 -7.31 20.01 -8.22
N LEU A 311 -6.19 19.61 -7.61
CA LEU A 311 -5.30 18.60 -8.16
C LEU A 311 -5.86 17.18 -8.08
N PHE A 312 -6.81 16.93 -7.16
CA PHE A 312 -7.43 15.63 -6.92
C PHE A 312 -8.93 15.56 -7.28
N ARG A 313 -9.48 16.58 -7.96
CA ARG A 313 -10.80 16.52 -8.65
C ARG A 313 -10.64 16.05 -10.09
#